data_AF-A0A1B1TNB5-F1
#
_entry.id   AF-A0A1B1TNB5-F1
#
_cell.length_a   1.000
_cell.length_b   1.000
_cell.length_c   1.000
_cell.angle_alpha   90.00
_cell.angle_beta   90.00
_cell.angle_gamma   90.00
#
_symmetry.space_group_name_H-M   'P 1'
#
loop_
_entity.id
_entity.type
_entity.pdbx_description
1 polymer ?
#
loop_
_entity_poly.entity_id
_entity_poly.type
_entity_poly.pdbx_seq_one_letter_code
_entity_poly.pdbx_strand_id
1 'polypeptide(L)'
;MTLISAQQTLQGLGSSGSLGHGRSNLQSLCHVCGKYHGMNDHWQFMQTMPQDPVDMVDDLVKMGIYKENQLRAAEGVNAYELRKTLFLKRIGRSDPKREKLILALCKQAGGMENAFAAAFGPQAGLFFADSIRSSQQTRREFLRNMAVGAALVSLASCGQDTTPPAEDTPADAPVGNLEKTDLQIGFIPITCATPIIMSEPLGFYEKYGFNAKVVKMPSWGAVRDSAIAGELDAYHMLAPMPIAMTLGLGSAAFGVKLASIENINGQAITVAERYKGQVNGPADFRGFTIGVPFPYSMHNLLLRYYLATGGIDPDVDVQIRPVPPPDSIAQLVAGDIDAYLMPDPFNQRAVYEGAGFIHMLTKEIWPGHPCCAFAASDQWIDANPNTFRALNKSIIEAAAYAQVPENRPEIAAAISERAFLNQPVEVVEAVLTGKFDDGNGNSLDIPDRIGFDPYPWQSFANWISSQLVRWDLQGDGLAPQIIPEKGYDTVGTDVFLTDLARELATELGQEVPTEIYREETLKFDTFDPADPAAYVEQQIEEYGV
;
A
#
# COMPACT_ATOMS: atom_id res chain seq x y z
N MET A 1 47.67 43.18 -30.04
CA MET A 1 48.68 42.18 -29.64
C MET A 1 47.92 40.92 -29.36
N THR A 2 47.87 40.08 -30.39
CA THR A 2 46.92 38.98 -30.55
C THR A 2 47.69 37.67 -30.45
N LEU A 3 47.02 36.70 -29.84
CA LEU A 3 47.36 35.28 -29.70
C LEU A 3 47.91 34.64 -30.99
N ILE A 4 48.79 33.63 -30.83
CA ILE A 4 48.73 32.26 -31.40
C ILE A 4 50.13 31.61 -31.32
N SER A 5 50.13 30.27 -31.16
CA SER A 5 51.19 29.30 -31.55
C SER A 5 52.10 28.75 -30.45
N ALA A 6 51.72 27.57 -29.95
CA ALA A 6 52.65 26.45 -29.79
C ALA A 6 51.89 25.11 -29.92
N GLN A 7 51.28 24.91 -31.10
CA GLN A 7 50.65 23.64 -31.51
C GLN A 7 51.44 22.97 -32.66
N GLN A 8 52.73 23.31 -32.85
CA GLN A 8 53.45 23.01 -34.09
C GLN A 8 54.92 22.58 -33.94
N THR A 9 55.32 21.98 -32.83
CA THR A 9 56.73 21.56 -32.70
C THR A 9 56.91 20.20 -32.05
N LEU A 10 56.25 19.16 -32.58
CA LEU A 10 56.69 17.75 -32.41
C LEU A 10 55.98 16.77 -33.39
N GLN A 11 55.64 17.23 -34.60
CA GLN A 11 55.52 16.35 -35.77
C GLN A 11 56.85 16.42 -36.53
N GLY A 12 57.75 15.50 -36.23
CA GLY A 12 59.02 15.39 -36.92
C GLY A 12 59.87 14.32 -36.26
N LEU A 13 60.06 13.21 -36.98
CA LEU A 13 60.91 12.04 -36.70
C LEU A 13 60.14 10.77 -36.29
N GLY A 14 59.39 10.23 -37.24
CA GLY A 14 59.32 8.77 -37.37
C GLY A 14 60.57 8.27 -38.11
N SER A 15 61.31 7.33 -37.52
CA SER A 15 61.84 6.12 -38.17
C SER A 15 62.94 5.44 -37.35
N SER A 16 62.78 4.12 -37.18
CA SER A 16 63.80 3.06 -37.04
C SER A 16 64.79 3.08 -35.85
N GLY A 17 64.80 1.98 -35.09
CA GLY A 17 65.96 1.61 -34.28
C GLY A 17 65.62 0.75 -33.07
N SER A 18 65.54 -0.57 -33.25
CA SER A 18 65.69 -1.51 -32.15
C SER A 18 67.10 -1.43 -31.59
N LEU A 19 67.23 -1.35 -30.25
CA LEU A 19 68.18 -2.04 -29.37
C LEU A 19 68.28 -1.28 -28.04
N GLY A 20 67.82 -1.93 -26.99
CA GLY A 20 67.77 -1.38 -25.64
C GLY A 20 69.14 -1.26 -24.97
N HIS A 21 69.18 -0.43 -23.93
CA HIS A 21 69.55 -0.84 -22.56
C HIS A 21 69.39 0.34 -21.60
N GLY A 22 68.80 0.08 -20.43
CA GLY A 22 69.20 0.79 -19.21
C GLY A 22 68.37 1.99 -18.77
N ARG A 23 67.06 1.83 -18.55
CA ARG A 23 66.43 2.49 -17.40
C ARG A 23 65.86 1.42 -16.50
N SER A 24 66.42 1.33 -15.31
CA SER A 24 65.98 0.48 -14.21
C SER A 24 64.47 0.57 -14.06
N ASN A 25 63.75 -0.52 -14.36
CA ASN A 25 62.38 -0.73 -13.91
C ASN A 25 62.41 -0.95 -12.39
N LEU A 26 62.59 0.15 -11.65
CA LEU A 26 62.23 0.20 -10.24
C LEU A 26 60.71 0.15 -10.20
N GLN A 27 60.18 -1.08 -10.17
CA GLN A 27 58.82 -1.32 -9.75
C GLN A 27 58.70 -0.76 -8.34
N SER A 28 58.01 0.37 -8.22
CA SER A 28 57.74 1.01 -6.94
C SER A 28 56.31 0.67 -6.54
N LEU A 29 56.09 0.46 -5.24
CA LEU A 29 54.75 0.29 -4.71
C LEU A 29 53.99 1.59 -4.95
N CYS A 30 52.98 1.54 -5.80
CA CYS A 30 52.13 2.68 -6.05
C CYS A 30 51.21 2.89 -4.83
N HIS A 31 51.42 3.97 -4.09
CA HIS A 31 50.58 4.31 -2.93
C HIS A 31 49.12 4.66 -3.31
N VAL A 32 48.82 4.84 -4.60
CA VAL A 32 47.47 5.16 -5.08
C VAL A 32 46.65 3.89 -5.33
N CYS A 33 47.22 2.86 -5.94
CA CYS A 33 46.49 1.62 -6.29
C CYS A 33 47.00 0.36 -5.56
N GLY A 34 48.07 0.47 -4.78
CA GLY A 34 48.64 -0.62 -3.99
C GLY A 34 49.42 -1.68 -4.77
N LYS A 35 49.68 -1.48 -6.07
CA LYS A 35 50.40 -2.44 -6.95
C LYS A 35 51.77 -1.93 -7.38
N TYR A 36 52.66 -2.84 -7.76
CA TYR A 36 54.02 -2.54 -8.23
C TYR A 36 54.04 -2.38 -9.76
N HIS A 37 54.29 -1.17 -10.25
CA HIS A 37 54.43 -0.90 -11.69
C HIS A 37 55.33 0.32 -11.95
N GLY A 38 55.69 0.57 -13.21
CA GLY A 38 56.54 1.68 -13.61
C GLY A 38 55.78 3.01 -13.61
N MET A 39 56.52 4.12 -13.43
CA MET A 39 55.94 5.47 -13.41
C MET A 39 55.25 5.86 -14.73
N ASN A 40 55.69 5.29 -15.86
CA ASN A 40 55.09 5.54 -17.17
C ASN A 40 53.78 4.79 -17.42
N ASP A 41 53.51 3.71 -16.69
CA ASP A 41 52.34 2.86 -16.90
C ASP A 41 51.04 3.59 -16.51
N HIS A 42 51.15 4.55 -15.58
CA HIS A 42 50.02 5.38 -15.16
C HIS A 42 49.57 6.34 -16.28
N TRP A 43 50.51 6.86 -17.06
CA TRP A 43 50.19 7.81 -18.13
C TRP A 43 49.58 7.12 -19.35
N GLN A 44 49.99 5.89 -19.65
CA GLN A 44 49.34 5.08 -20.67
C GLN A 44 47.94 4.63 -20.25
N PHE A 45 47.75 4.21 -18.99
CA PHE A 45 46.42 3.85 -18.47
C PHE A 45 45.44 5.04 -18.48
N MET A 46 45.91 6.23 -18.09
CA MET A 46 45.08 7.45 -18.09
C MET A 46 44.68 7.90 -19.50
N GLN A 47 45.50 7.63 -20.52
CA GLN A 47 45.17 7.96 -21.92
C GLN A 47 44.14 7.02 -22.53
N THR A 48 43.99 5.81 -21.98
CA THR A 48 43.02 4.81 -22.45
C THR A 48 41.74 4.77 -21.60
N MET A 49 41.61 5.64 -20.60
CA MET A 49 40.40 5.66 -19.77
C MET A 49 39.18 6.08 -20.60
N PRO A 50 38.07 5.35 -20.52
CA PRO A 50 36.82 5.74 -21.16
C PRO A 50 36.41 7.14 -20.70
N GLN A 51 36.01 7.98 -21.65
CA GLN A 51 35.55 9.35 -21.37
C GLN A 51 34.04 9.41 -21.16
N ASP A 52 33.32 8.33 -21.51
CA ASP A 52 31.90 8.17 -21.26
C ASP A 52 31.69 7.55 -19.86
N PRO A 53 30.89 8.18 -18.98
CA PRO A 53 30.58 7.66 -17.65
C PRO A 53 30.02 6.23 -17.63
N VAL A 54 29.35 5.79 -18.69
CA VAL A 54 28.74 4.45 -18.78
C VAL A 54 29.83 3.39 -19.02
N ASP A 55 30.76 3.66 -19.94
CA ASP A 55 31.88 2.76 -20.24
C ASP A 55 32.86 2.62 -19.06
N MET A 56 32.97 3.67 -18.23
CA MET A 56 33.76 3.62 -16.99
C MET A 56 33.15 2.67 -15.95
N VAL A 57 31.83 2.52 -15.90
CA VAL A 57 31.15 1.61 -14.96
C VAL A 57 31.39 0.16 -15.36
N ASP A 58 31.33 -0.14 -16.65
CA ASP A 58 31.62 -1.48 -17.20
C ASP A 58 33.06 -1.93 -16.91
N ASP A 59 34.03 -1.01 -17.01
CA ASP A 59 35.42 -1.32 -16.67
C ASP A 59 35.61 -1.54 -15.16
N LEU A 60 34.87 -0.83 -14.30
CA LEU A 60 34.88 -1.05 -12.85
C LEU A 60 34.23 -2.39 -12.45
N VAL A 61 33.28 -2.88 -13.25
CA VAL A 61 32.71 -4.24 -13.11
C VAL A 61 33.71 -5.30 -13.54
N LYS A 62 34.35 -5.15 -14.71
CA LYS A 62 35.39 -6.07 -15.21
C LYS A 62 36.60 -6.15 -14.28
N MET A 63 36.93 -5.05 -13.60
CA MET A 63 37.98 -4.99 -12.59
C MET A 63 37.58 -5.60 -11.24
N GLY A 64 36.32 -6.07 -11.09
CA GLY A 64 35.80 -6.72 -9.89
C GLY A 64 35.54 -5.77 -8.72
N ILE A 65 35.51 -4.45 -8.97
CA ILE A 65 35.27 -3.44 -7.95
C ILE A 65 33.77 -3.32 -7.66
N TYR A 66 32.93 -3.42 -8.68
CA TYR A 66 31.49 -3.57 -8.54
C TYR A 66 31.05 -4.97 -8.98
N LYS A 67 30.18 -5.60 -8.19
CA LYS A 67 29.55 -6.87 -8.58
C LYS A 67 28.26 -6.57 -9.35
N GLU A 68 28.02 -7.30 -10.43
CA GLU A 68 26.89 -7.11 -11.33
C GLU A 68 25.52 -7.19 -10.63
N ASN A 69 25.42 -7.97 -9.56
CA ASN A 69 24.24 -8.05 -8.69
C ASN A 69 24.00 -6.77 -7.85
N GLN A 70 25.04 -5.99 -7.54
CA GLN A 70 24.91 -4.70 -6.84
C GLN A 70 24.47 -3.57 -7.79
N LEU A 71 24.81 -3.66 -9.07
CA LEU A 71 24.30 -2.73 -10.10
C LEU A 71 22.82 -2.98 -10.40
N ARG A 72 22.38 -4.24 -10.48
CA ARG A 72 20.95 -4.59 -10.54
C ARG A 72 20.15 -4.11 -9.33
N ALA A 73 20.76 -4.11 -8.14
CA ALA A 73 20.14 -3.52 -6.95
C ALA A 73 20.09 -1.98 -7.01
N ALA A 74 21.03 -1.34 -7.71
CA ALA A 74 21.07 0.10 -7.92
C ALA A 74 20.09 0.57 -9.02
N GLU A 75 19.86 -0.24 -10.05
CA GLU A 75 18.79 -0.04 -11.05
C GLU A 75 17.39 -0.14 -10.43
N GLY A 76 17.25 -0.85 -9.31
CA GLY A 76 16.05 -0.88 -8.48
C GLY A 76 15.85 0.35 -7.57
N VAL A 77 16.74 1.33 -7.60
CA VAL A 77 16.60 2.56 -6.80
C VAL A 77 15.66 3.52 -7.55
N ASN A 78 14.38 3.37 -7.25
CA ASN A 78 13.31 4.32 -7.51
C ASN A 78 13.79 5.79 -7.39
N ALA A 79 13.38 6.66 -8.32
CA ALA A 79 13.67 8.10 -8.29
C ALA A 79 13.36 8.78 -6.94
N TYR A 80 12.39 8.27 -6.19
CA TYR A 80 12.08 8.62 -4.81
C TYR A 80 13.21 8.28 -3.83
N GLU A 81 13.77 7.07 -3.87
CA GLU A 81 14.89 6.68 -3.00
C GLU A 81 16.15 7.46 -3.35
N LEU A 82 16.35 7.78 -4.65
CA LEU A 82 17.42 8.68 -5.08
C LEU A 82 17.19 10.12 -4.57
N ARG A 83 15.98 10.67 -4.70
CA ARG A 83 15.60 12.00 -4.18
C ARG A 83 15.75 12.08 -2.66
N LYS A 84 15.25 11.07 -1.94
CA LYS A 84 15.38 10.92 -0.49
C LYS A 84 16.83 10.87 -0.05
N THR A 85 17.67 10.10 -0.75
CA THR A 85 19.11 10.00 -0.45
C THR A 85 19.84 11.32 -0.71
N LEU A 86 19.57 11.99 -1.84
CA LEU A 86 20.17 13.29 -2.17
C LEU A 86 19.73 14.39 -1.21
N PHE A 87 18.45 14.38 -0.80
CA PHE A 87 17.90 15.32 0.17
C PHE A 87 18.51 15.14 1.56
N LEU A 88 18.55 13.91 2.07
CA LEU A 88 19.14 13.58 3.36
C LEU A 88 20.63 13.95 3.40
N LYS A 89 21.38 13.67 2.33
CA LYS A 89 22.80 14.04 2.23
C LYS A 89 23.00 15.56 2.26
N ARG A 90 22.11 16.33 1.63
CA ARG A 90 22.23 17.80 1.54
C ARG A 90 21.81 18.53 2.81
N ILE A 91 20.76 18.08 3.50
CA ILE A 91 20.29 18.71 4.74
C ILE A 91 20.96 18.13 5.98
N GLY A 92 21.14 16.80 6.00
CA GLY A 92 21.88 16.07 7.02
C GLY A 92 23.36 16.42 7.04
N ARG A 93 23.93 16.88 5.92
CA ARG A 93 25.38 17.17 5.75
C ARG A 93 26.26 15.98 6.18
N SER A 94 25.77 14.76 5.97
CA SER A 94 26.41 13.53 6.43
C SER A 94 26.53 13.39 7.96
N ASP A 95 25.73 14.13 8.75
CA ASP A 95 25.59 13.95 10.21
C ASP A 95 24.45 12.95 10.50
N PRO A 96 24.77 11.72 10.97
CA PRO A 96 23.77 10.67 11.19
C PRO A 96 22.68 11.04 12.20
N LYS A 97 22.98 11.94 13.16
CA LYS A 97 21.97 12.36 14.16
C LYS A 97 20.94 13.30 13.54
N ARG A 98 21.36 14.16 12.62
CA ARG A 98 20.45 15.05 11.89
C ARG A 98 19.61 14.31 10.87
N GLU A 99 20.20 13.34 10.17
CA GLU A 99 19.45 12.50 9.23
C GLU A 99 18.36 11.70 9.95
N LYS A 100 18.65 11.13 11.12
CA LYS A 100 17.63 10.48 11.97
C LYS A 100 16.54 11.44 12.44
N LEU A 101 16.88 12.66 12.83
CA LEU A 101 15.91 13.67 13.24
C LEU A 101 15.00 14.08 12.07
N ILE A 102 15.57 14.30 10.88
CA ILE A 102 14.81 14.65 9.67
C ILE A 102 13.88 13.53 9.26
N LEU A 103 14.34 12.28 9.30
CA LEU A 103 13.51 11.10 9.03
C LEU A 103 12.38 10.95 10.05
N ALA A 104 12.63 11.22 11.33
CA ALA A 104 11.60 11.22 12.37
C ALA A 104 10.54 12.30 12.12
N LEU A 105 10.96 13.50 11.71
CA LEU A 105 10.05 14.60 11.35
C LEU A 105 9.25 14.27 10.08
N CYS A 106 9.86 13.68 9.06
CA CYS A 106 9.14 13.20 7.88
C CYS A 106 8.14 12.10 8.22
N LYS A 107 8.49 11.18 9.12
CA LYS A 107 7.55 10.15 9.63
C LYS A 107 6.37 10.80 10.36
N GLN A 108 6.63 11.80 11.20
CA GLN A 108 5.59 12.55 11.92
C GLN A 108 4.67 13.34 10.98
N ALA A 109 5.19 13.80 9.84
CA ALA A 109 4.39 14.48 8.82
C ALA A 109 3.57 13.52 7.93
N GLY A 110 3.67 12.20 8.12
CA GLY A 110 2.99 11.21 7.30
C GLY A 110 3.72 10.87 6.00
N GLY A 111 5.04 11.05 5.94
CA GLY A 111 5.88 10.78 4.77
C GLY A 111 6.67 12.00 4.31
N MET A 112 7.68 11.77 3.47
CA MET A 112 8.56 12.83 2.99
C MET A 112 7.82 13.85 2.10
N GLU A 113 6.94 13.37 1.22
CA GLU A 113 6.07 14.22 0.37
C GLU A 113 5.13 15.09 1.23
N ASN A 114 4.53 14.53 2.27
CA ASN A 114 3.69 15.29 3.18
C ASN A 114 4.48 16.29 4.04
N ALA A 115 5.72 15.97 4.41
CA ALA A 115 6.63 16.94 5.02
C ALA A 115 6.97 18.08 4.06
N PHE A 116 7.15 17.80 2.78
CA PHE A 116 7.38 18.81 1.75
C PHE A 116 6.13 19.65 1.48
N ALA A 117 4.96 19.05 1.36
CA ALA A 117 3.70 19.75 1.19
C ALA A 117 3.37 20.64 2.39
N ALA A 118 3.70 20.18 3.61
CA ALA A 118 3.56 20.98 4.82
C ALA A 118 4.54 22.16 4.88
N ALA A 119 5.75 22.00 4.34
CA ALA A 119 6.79 23.04 4.35
C ALA A 119 6.68 24.05 3.18
N PHE A 120 6.19 23.61 2.02
CA PHE A 120 6.23 24.37 0.77
C PHE A 120 4.85 24.49 0.07
N GLY A 121 3.78 23.95 0.66
CA GLY A 121 2.41 24.00 0.14
C GLY A 121 2.04 22.80 -0.77
N PRO A 122 0.75 22.66 -1.16
CA PRO A 122 0.23 21.50 -1.90
C PRO A 122 0.85 21.32 -3.29
N GLN A 123 1.56 22.33 -3.81
CA GLN A 123 2.29 22.30 -5.07
C GLN A 123 3.78 21.95 -4.91
N ALA A 124 4.22 21.41 -3.76
CA ALA A 124 5.63 21.09 -3.51
C ALA A 124 6.27 20.16 -4.56
N GLY A 125 5.49 19.31 -5.23
CA GLY A 125 5.96 18.52 -6.38
C GLY A 125 6.47 19.38 -7.55
N LEU A 126 5.90 20.58 -7.74
CA LEU A 126 6.34 21.57 -8.75
C LEU A 126 7.63 22.29 -8.34
N PHE A 127 7.93 22.40 -7.03
CA PHE A 127 9.14 23.06 -6.53
C PHE A 127 10.43 22.39 -7.06
N PHE A 128 10.43 21.07 -7.21
CA PHE A 128 11.57 20.35 -7.77
C PHE A 128 11.65 20.42 -9.30
N ALA A 129 10.51 20.57 -9.99
CA ALA A 129 10.49 20.85 -11.43
C ALA A 129 10.99 22.27 -11.76
N ASP A 130 10.63 23.26 -10.94
CA ASP A 130 11.02 24.67 -11.10
C ASP A 130 12.42 24.99 -10.55
N SER A 131 12.99 24.15 -9.68
CA SER A 131 14.33 24.38 -9.12
C SER A 131 15.49 24.29 -10.14
N ILE A 132 15.19 23.98 -11.42
CA ILE A 132 16.13 24.12 -12.55
C ILE A 132 16.13 25.54 -13.15
N ARG A 133 15.19 26.42 -12.81
CA ARG A 133 15.16 27.82 -13.27
C ARG A 133 14.82 28.80 -12.15
N SER A 134 15.83 29.57 -11.76
CA SER A 134 15.78 30.79 -10.93
C SER A 134 15.72 30.60 -9.41
N SER A 135 16.87 30.86 -8.79
CA SER A 135 17.00 31.13 -7.36
C SER A 135 16.77 32.63 -7.09
N GLN A 136 16.10 32.98 -5.99
CA GLN A 136 16.41 34.10 -5.06
C GLN A 136 15.33 34.19 -3.96
N GLN A 137 15.38 33.34 -2.93
CA GLN A 137 14.84 33.69 -1.61
C GLN A 137 15.84 33.27 -0.54
N THR A 138 16.15 34.19 0.38
CA THR A 138 17.23 33.99 1.35
C THR A 138 16.69 33.52 2.70
N ARG A 139 17.48 32.64 3.35
CA ARG A 139 17.32 32.00 4.67
C ARG A 139 16.73 32.84 5.82
N ARG A 140 16.67 34.17 5.69
CA ARG A 140 16.23 35.11 6.73
C ARG A 140 14.71 35.24 6.82
N GLU A 141 13.97 35.00 5.74
CA GLU A 141 12.49 35.04 5.73
C GLU A 141 11.88 33.75 6.30
N PHE A 142 12.48 32.60 5.99
CA PHE A 142 12.10 31.29 6.53
C PHE A 142 12.13 31.24 8.06
N LEU A 143 13.20 31.78 8.67
CA LEU A 143 13.36 31.79 10.13
C LEU A 143 12.44 32.80 10.83
N ARG A 144 11.99 33.86 10.15
CA ARG A 144 11.07 34.85 10.73
C ARG A 144 9.65 34.31 10.84
N ASN A 145 9.22 33.48 9.90
CA ASN A 145 7.86 32.96 9.85
C ASN A 145 7.63 31.81 10.85
N MET A 146 8.67 31.05 11.23
CA MET A 146 8.56 30.04 12.31
C MET A 146 8.39 30.65 13.71
N ALA A 147 8.90 31.86 13.97
CA ALA A 147 8.82 32.48 15.28
C ALA A 147 7.41 33.03 15.60
N VAL A 148 6.60 33.33 14.58
CA VAL A 148 5.23 33.85 14.75
C VAL A 148 4.23 32.71 15.01
N GLY A 149 4.46 31.52 14.46
CA GLY A 149 3.60 30.35 14.68
C GLY A 149 3.67 29.76 16.09
N ALA A 150 4.81 29.91 16.77
CA ALA A 150 5.00 29.38 18.12
C ALA A 150 4.30 30.22 19.23
N ALA A 151 3.87 31.44 18.93
CA ALA A 151 3.23 32.32 19.92
C ALA A 151 1.69 32.16 20.00
N LEU A 152 1.06 31.43 19.08
CA LEU A 152 -0.41 31.28 19.02
C LEU A 152 -0.94 30.02 19.73
N VAL A 153 -0.07 29.08 20.13
CA VAL A 153 -0.47 27.80 20.76
C VAL A 153 -0.55 27.89 22.30
N SER A 154 -0.25 29.05 22.91
CA SER A 154 -0.16 29.18 24.36
C SER A 154 -1.33 29.91 25.04
N LEU A 155 -2.46 30.18 24.36
CA LEU A 155 -3.60 30.90 24.97
C LEU A 155 -4.98 30.22 24.86
N ALA A 156 -5.07 28.96 24.41
CA ALA A 156 -6.35 28.26 24.28
C ALA A 156 -6.56 27.12 25.30
N SER A 157 -5.99 27.24 26.51
CA SER A 157 -6.31 26.32 27.61
C SER A 157 -6.54 27.11 28.89
N CYS A 158 -7.76 27.62 29.03
CA CYS A 158 -8.35 28.05 30.30
C CYS A 158 -9.88 28.19 30.13
N GLY A 159 -10.60 27.15 30.54
CA GLY A 159 -11.92 27.23 31.19
C GLY A 159 -13.16 27.28 30.29
N GLN A 160 -14.01 26.25 30.37
CA GLN A 160 -15.26 26.34 31.13
C GLN A 160 -15.98 24.99 31.22
N ASP A 161 -16.29 24.60 32.46
CA ASP A 161 -17.30 23.62 32.83
C ASP A 161 -18.70 24.12 32.44
N THR A 162 -19.44 23.35 31.64
CA THR A 162 -20.91 23.38 31.63
C THR A 162 -21.45 22.01 31.22
N THR A 163 -22.11 21.34 32.15
CA THR A 163 -22.91 20.12 31.94
C THR A 163 -24.32 20.50 31.43
N PRO A 164 -24.85 19.89 30.36
CA PRO A 164 -26.28 19.86 30.08
C PRO A 164 -26.93 18.53 30.53
N PRO A 165 -28.26 18.49 30.75
CA PRO A 165 -28.96 17.38 31.39
C PRO A 165 -29.31 16.25 30.42
N ALA A 166 -29.43 15.04 30.99
CA ALA A 166 -29.72 13.78 30.33
C ALA A 166 -31.14 13.71 29.74
N GLU A 167 -31.24 13.20 28.51
CA GLU A 167 -32.45 12.62 27.93
C GLU A 167 -32.21 11.13 27.65
N ASP A 168 -33.28 10.34 27.82
CA ASP A 168 -33.31 8.88 27.95
C ASP A 168 -32.74 8.12 26.73
N THR A 169 -31.67 7.34 26.98
CA THR A 169 -31.09 6.38 26.02
C THR A 169 -31.47 4.93 26.39
N PRO A 170 -31.70 4.02 25.43
CA PRO A 170 -32.04 2.63 25.73
C PRO A 170 -30.87 1.86 26.35
N ALA A 171 -31.18 1.04 27.37
CA ALA A 171 -30.38 0.06 28.10
C ALA A 171 -28.89 -0.12 27.67
N ASP A 172 -27.99 0.34 28.54
CA ASP A 172 -26.54 0.08 28.51
C ASP A 172 -26.20 -1.42 28.43
N ALA A 173 -25.27 -1.78 27.55
CA ALA A 173 -24.54 -3.04 27.63
C ALA A 173 -23.66 -3.04 28.90
N PRO A 174 -23.44 -4.19 29.57
CA PRO A 174 -22.75 -4.22 30.85
C PRO A 174 -21.26 -3.84 30.71
N VAL A 175 -20.93 -2.58 30.99
CA VAL A 175 -19.58 -1.96 30.99
C VAL A 175 -18.66 -2.52 32.10
N GLY A 176 -19.05 -3.59 32.81
CA GLY A 176 -18.45 -3.98 34.09
C GLY A 176 -17.20 -4.89 34.06
N ASN A 177 -16.89 -5.56 32.94
CA ASN A 177 -15.91 -6.66 32.89
C ASN A 177 -14.84 -6.54 31.79
N LEU A 178 -14.57 -5.34 31.26
CA LEU A 178 -13.56 -5.16 30.22
C LEU A 178 -12.14 -5.26 30.80
N GLU A 179 -11.29 -6.10 30.20
CA GLU A 179 -9.87 -6.21 30.57
C GLU A 179 -9.08 -4.96 30.16
N LYS A 180 -9.47 -4.32 29.05
CA LYS A 180 -8.80 -3.13 28.51
C LYS A 180 -9.83 -2.17 27.90
N THR A 181 -9.70 -0.88 28.21
CA THR A 181 -10.62 0.17 27.73
C THR A 181 -9.94 1.20 26.81
N ASP A 182 -8.65 1.48 27.03
CA ASP A 182 -7.84 2.30 26.14
C ASP A 182 -7.32 1.45 24.98
N LEU A 183 -7.81 1.67 23.76
CA LEU A 183 -7.52 0.81 22.60
C LEU A 183 -6.83 1.59 21.48
N GLN A 184 -5.94 0.91 20.76
CA GLN A 184 -5.38 1.40 19.51
C GLN A 184 -5.68 0.46 18.36
N ILE A 185 -6.29 0.98 17.29
CA ILE A 185 -6.77 0.18 16.17
C ILE A 185 -6.11 0.67 14.89
N GLY A 186 -5.31 -0.17 14.24
CA GLY A 186 -4.58 0.18 13.03
C GLY A 186 -5.46 0.17 11.79
N PHE A 187 -5.37 1.17 10.92
CA PHE A 187 -6.10 1.20 9.64
C PHE A 187 -5.31 1.78 8.47
N ILE A 188 -5.64 1.33 7.26
CA ILE A 188 -5.21 1.94 6.00
C ILE A 188 -6.29 2.96 5.60
N PRO A 189 -5.94 4.20 5.19
CA PRO A 189 -6.91 5.25 4.91
C PRO A 189 -7.67 5.02 3.59
N ILE A 190 -8.59 4.06 3.60
CA ILE A 190 -9.49 3.65 2.52
C ILE A 190 -10.93 3.52 3.05
N THR A 191 -11.94 3.61 2.18
CA THR A 191 -13.36 3.53 2.58
C THR A 191 -13.75 2.15 3.12
N CYS A 192 -12.93 1.12 2.88
CA CYS A 192 -13.12 -0.20 3.47
C CYS A 192 -13.05 -0.18 5.01
N ALA A 193 -12.27 0.74 5.59
CA ALA A 193 -12.12 0.89 7.04
C ALA A 193 -13.28 1.68 7.69
N THR A 194 -14.36 1.99 6.95
CA THR A 194 -15.46 2.85 7.44
C THR A 194 -15.98 2.43 8.82
N PRO A 195 -16.31 1.15 9.10
CA PRO A 195 -16.78 0.75 10.42
C PRO A 195 -15.78 1.04 11.55
N ILE A 196 -14.47 0.94 11.29
CA ILE A 196 -13.43 1.29 12.27
C ILE A 196 -13.35 2.81 12.46
N ILE A 197 -13.18 3.57 11.36
CA ILE A 197 -12.82 4.99 11.47
C ILE A 197 -14.00 5.89 11.81
N MET A 198 -15.23 5.50 11.46
CA MET A 198 -16.41 6.26 11.86
C MET A 198 -16.81 6.00 13.33
N SER A 199 -16.36 4.88 13.91
CA SER A 199 -16.71 4.50 15.28
C SER A 199 -16.17 5.47 16.33
N GLU A 200 -15.05 6.14 16.06
CA GLU A 200 -14.48 7.19 16.93
C GLU A 200 -15.32 8.48 16.92
N PRO A 201 -15.53 9.17 15.78
CA PRO A 201 -16.29 10.43 15.75
C PRO A 201 -17.80 10.25 15.99
N LEU A 202 -18.39 9.08 15.70
CA LEU A 202 -19.83 8.83 15.87
C LEU A 202 -20.16 8.12 17.20
N GLY A 203 -19.19 7.94 18.10
CA GLY A 203 -19.43 7.48 19.46
C GLY A 203 -19.73 5.99 19.63
N PHE A 204 -19.52 5.16 18.59
CA PHE A 204 -19.70 3.71 18.71
C PHE A 204 -18.73 3.12 19.74
N TYR A 205 -17.46 3.54 19.75
CA TYR A 205 -16.50 3.05 20.74
C TYR A 205 -16.88 3.45 22.17
N GLU A 206 -17.31 4.70 22.36
CA GLU A 206 -17.70 5.23 23.67
C GLU A 206 -18.91 4.47 24.24
N LYS A 207 -19.89 4.12 23.38
CA LYS A 207 -21.07 3.31 23.76
C LYS A 207 -20.69 1.99 24.44
N TYR A 208 -19.56 1.40 24.07
CA TYR A 208 -19.06 0.15 24.66
C TYR A 208 -18.01 0.36 25.76
N GLY A 209 -17.81 1.61 26.21
CA GLY A 209 -16.87 1.95 27.28
C GLY A 209 -15.41 2.06 26.86
N PHE A 210 -15.14 2.23 25.56
CA PHE A 210 -13.78 2.33 25.03
C PHE A 210 -13.33 3.78 24.86
N ASN A 211 -12.09 4.05 25.25
CA ASN A 211 -11.30 5.18 24.78
C ASN A 211 -10.40 4.70 23.64
N ALA A 212 -11.02 4.41 22.49
CA ALA A 212 -10.31 3.88 21.33
C ALA A 212 -9.75 5.01 20.46
N LYS A 213 -8.58 4.77 19.87
CA LYS A 213 -7.95 5.65 18.89
C LYS A 213 -7.61 4.88 17.63
N VAL A 214 -8.00 5.44 16.48
CA VAL A 214 -7.60 4.86 15.19
C VAL A 214 -6.23 5.37 14.77
N VAL A 215 -5.35 4.44 14.36
CA VAL A 215 -3.94 4.70 14.02
C VAL A 215 -3.74 4.44 12.53
N LYS A 216 -3.36 5.49 11.79
CA LYS A 216 -3.04 5.34 10.36
C LYS A 216 -1.78 4.53 10.15
N MET A 217 -1.92 3.50 9.33
CA MET A 217 -0.83 2.63 8.92
C MET A 217 -0.37 3.02 7.50
N PRO A 218 0.95 3.01 7.22
CA PRO A 218 1.47 3.46 5.94
C PRO A 218 1.35 2.43 4.81
N SER A 219 1.25 1.14 5.15
CA SER A 219 1.14 0.05 4.18
C SER A 219 0.61 -1.22 4.84
N TRP A 220 0.12 -2.16 4.03
CA TRP A 220 -0.34 -3.47 4.49
C TRP A 220 0.79 -4.33 5.08
N GLY A 221 2.02 -4.18 4.57
CA GLY A 221 3.20 -4.79 5.20
C GLY A 221 3.42 -4.26 6.62
N ALA A 222 3.27 -2.94 6.83
CA ALA A 222 3.37 -2.36 8.17
C ALA A 222 2.24 -2.82 9.11
N VAL A 223 1.02 -3.03 8.59
CA VAL A 223 -0.08 -3.65 9.35
C VAL A 223 0.30 -5.05 9.81
N ARG A 224 0.77 -5.91 8.90
CA ARG A 224 1.24 -7.27 9.22
C ARG A 224 2.34 -7.24 10.29
N ASP A 225 3.38 -6.44 10.07
CA ASP A 225 4.55 -6.40 10.94
C ASP A 225 4.18 -5.85 12.34
N SER A 226 3.29 -4.84 12.40
CA SER A 226 2.73 -4.31 13.64
C SER A 226 1.93 -5.36 14.42
N ALA A 227 1.11 -6.16 13.72
CA ALA A 227 0.33 -7.23 14.34
C ALA A 227 1.23 -8.32 14.93
N ILE A 228 2.27 -8.72 14.20
CA ILE A 228 3.28 -9.68 14.69
C ILE A 228 4.02 -9.13 15.92
N ALA A 229 4.35 -7.83 15.90
CA ALA A 229 5.01 -7.17 17.01
C ALA A 229 4.10 -6.87 18.21
N GLY A 230 2.77 -6.99 18.04
CA GLY A 230 1.79 -6.67 19.08
C GLY A 230 1.76 -5.18 19.46
N GLU A 231 2.03 -4.28 18.50
CA GLU A 231 2.11 -2.84 18.78
C GLU A 231 0.73 -2.21 19.05
N LEU A 232 -0.31 -2.69 18.35
CA LEU A 232 -1.71 -2.26 18.46
C LEU A 232 -2.63 -3.43 18.83
N ASP A 233 -3.84 -3.11 19.26
CA ASP A 233 -4.82 -4.06 19.81
C ASP A 233 -5.59 -4.82 18.73
N ALA A 234 -5.96 -4.12 17.65
CA ALA A 234 -6.69 -4.69 16.53
C ALA A 234 -6.35 -3.95 15.22
N TYR A 235 -6.73 -4.54 14.09
CA TYR A 235 -6.28 -4.11 12.78
C TYR A 235 -7.37 -4.26 11.72
N HIS A 236 -7.44 -3.25 10.87
CA HIS A 236 -7.96 -3.36 9.51
C HIS A 236 -7.03 -4.25 8.69
N MET A 237 -7.54 -5.34 8.12
CA MET A 237 -6.76 -6.25 7.27
C MET A 237 -7.51 -6.61 5.98
N LEU A 238 -6.78 -6.91 4.91
CA LEU A 238 -7.37 -7.51 3.71
C LEU A 238 -7.79 -8.95 4.05
N ALA A 239 -8.97 -9.41 3.60
CA ALA A 239 -9.51 -10.71 4.02
C ALA A 239 -8.55 -11.91 3.82
N PRO A 240 -7.69 -11.97 2.78
CA PRO A 240 -6.69 -13.05 2.65
C PRO A 240 -5.49 -12.94 3.60
N MET A 241 -5.22 -11.78 4.21
CA MET A 241 -4.04 -11.59 5.06
C MET A 241 -4.08 -12.47 6.33
N PRO A 242 -5.18 -12.56 7.11
CA PRO A 242 -5.24 -13.47 8.26
C PRO A 242 -4.97 -14.94 7.90
N ILE A 243 -5.45 -15.42 6.74
CA ILE A 243 -5.16 -16.78 6.24
C ILE A 243 -3.65 -16.90 5.95
N ALA A 244 -3.10 -15.99 5.14
CA ALA A 244 -1.70 -16.02 4.77
C ALA A 244 -0.76 -15.95 5.98
N MET A 245 -1.05 -15.07 6.94
CA MET A 245 -0.27 -14.93 8.18
C MET A 245 -0.34 -16.19 9.03
N THR A 246 -1.53 -16.74 9.25
CA THR A 246 -1.73 -17.94 10.08
C THR A 246 -1.02 -19.16 9.48
N LEU A 247 -0.98 -19.25 8.15
CA LEU A 247 -0.34 -20.32 7.40
C LEU A 247 1.16 -20.08 7.10
N GLY A 248 1.70 -18.91 7.41
CA GLY A 248 3.10 -18.58 7.11
C GLY A 248 3.39 -18.36 5.63
N LEU A 249 2.39 -17.94 4.85
CA LEU A 249 2.57 -17.59 3.44
C LEU A 249 3.22 -16.20 3.33
N GLY A 250 4.44 -16.13 2.79
CA GLY A 250 5.17 -14.87 2.57
C GLY A 250 5.61 -14.15 3.86
N SER A 251 5.50 -14.79 5.03
CA SER A 251 6.02 -14.34 6.32
C SER A 251 6.12 -15.51 7.31
N ALA A 252 6.70 -15.29 8.49
CA ALA A 252 6.62 -16.29 9.56
C ALA A 252 5.15 -16.51 9.97
N ALA A 253 4.79 -17.77 10.26
CA ALA A 253 3.45 -18.11 10.72
C ALA A 253 3.12 -17.35 12.03
N PHE A 254 1.98 -16.68 12.03
CA PHE A 254 1.50 -15.89 13.16
C PHE A 254 -0.04 -15.91 13.20
N GLY A 255 -0.59 -16.31 14.34
CA GLY A 255 -2.05 -16.47 14.52
C GLY A 255 -2.78 -15.14 14.57
N VAL A 256 -3.69 -14.94 13.61
CA VAL A 256 -4.59 -13.79 13.53
C VAL A 256 -5.99 -14.28 13.20
N LYS A 257 -6.99 -13.77 13.92
CA LYS A 257 -8.39 -14.02 13.64
C LYS A 257 -9.01 -12.89 12.84
N LEU A 258 -9.83 -13.27 11.88
CA LEU A 258 -10.77 -12.40 11.17
C LEU A 258 -12.10 -12.43 11.92
N ALA A 259 -12.44 -11.31 12.57
CA ALA A 259 -13.57 -11.22 13.49
C ALA A 259 -14.87 -10.82 12.80
N SER A 260 -14.80 -9.94 11.81
CA SER A 260 -15.94 -9.47 11.00
C SER A 260 -15.43 -8.91 9.69
N ILE A 261 -16.22 -9.05 8.63
CA ILE A 261 -15.98 -8.34 7.37
C ILE A 261 -16.27 -6.85 7.61
N GLU A 262 -15.44 -5.97 7.09
CA GLU A 262 -15.72 -4.52 7.22
C GLU A 262 -16.53 -4.03 6.04
N ASN A 263 -16.26 -4.56 4.85
CA ASN A 263 -16.99 -4.19 3.65
C ASN A 263 -17.04 -5.32 2.63
N ILE A 264 -18.13 -5.32 1.87
CA ILE A 264 -18.27 -6.06 0.61
C ILE A 264 -18.22 -5.08 -0.56
N ASN A 265 -17.77 -5.54 -1.72
CA ASN A 265 -17.53 -4.68 -2.89
C ASN A 265 -16.56 -3.51 -2.56
N GLY A 266 -16.78 -2.32 -3.13
CA GLY A 266 -16.01 -1.10 -2.80
C GLY A 266 -14.63 -0.99 -3.44
N GLN A 267 -14.39 -1.73 -4.52
CA GLN A 267 -13.15 -1.68 -5.29
C GLN A 267 -13.47 -1.57 -6.79
N ALA A 268 -12.47 -1.19 -7.58
CA ALA A 268 -12.59 -1.15 -9.02
C ALA A 268 -11.25 -1.44 -9.71
N ILE A 269 -11.33 -1.87 -10.96
CA ILE A 269 -10.23 -1.79 -11.91
C ILE A 269 -10.28 -0.38 -12.52
N THR A 270 -9.25 0.42 -12.26
CA THR A 270 -9.08 1.76 -12.82
C THR A 270 -7.90 1.76 -13.78
N VAL A 271 -8.08 2.36 -14.95
CA VAL A 271 -7.08 2.41 -16.01
C VAL A 271 -6.66 3.87 -16.23
N ALA A 272 -5.38 4.09 -16.52
CA ALA A 272 -4.87 5.43 -16.79
C ALA A 272 -5.58 6.08 -17.99
N GLU A 273 -5.80 7.39 -17.92
CA GLU A 273 -6.55 8.15 -18.95
C GLU A 273 -5.93 7.99 -20.36
N ARG A 274 -4.60 7.77 -20.44
CA ARG A 274 -3.89 7.54 -21.70
C ARG A 274 -4.35 6.30 -22.49
N TYR A 275 -5.03 5.35 -21.85
CA TYR A 275 -5.58 4.14 -22.49
C TYR A 275 -7.08 4.21 -22.76
N LYS A 276 -7.69 5.38 -22.61
CA LYS A 276 -9.12 5.56 -22.84
C LYS A 276 -9.52 5.17 -24.25
N GLY A 277 -10.58 4.35 -24.35
CA GLY A 277 -11.05 3.78 -25.61
C GLY A 277 -10.17 2.66 -26.18
N GLN A 278 -9.12 2.22 -25.48
CA GLN A 278 -8.23 1.12 -25.92
C GLN A 278 -8.46 -0.17 -25.14
N VAL A 279 -9.09 -0.11 -23.96
CA VAL A 279 -9.37 -1.26 -23.09
C VAL A 279 -10.86 -1.58 -23.13
N ASN A 280 -11.21 -2.76 -23.65
CA ASN A 280 -12.59 -3.24 -23.77
C ASN A 280 -12.83 -4.52 -22.96
N GLY A 281 -11.78 -5.28 -22.68
CA GLY A 281 -11.88 -6.54 -21.94
C GLY A 281 -10.55 -6.98 -21.34
N PRO A 282 -10.53 -8.16 -20.69
CA PRO A 282 -9.35 -8.63 -19.96
C PRO A 282 -8.14 -8.83 -20.89
N ALA A 283 -8.34 -9.29 -22.12
CA ALA A 283 -7.25 -9.52 -23.09
C ALA A 283 -6.44 -8.26 -23.44
N ASP A 284 -7.02 -7.06 -23.30
CA ASP A 284 -6.37 -5.79 -23.65
C ASP A 284 -5.33 -5.35 -22.58
N PHE A 285 -5.29 -6.01 -21.42
CA PHE A 285 -4.33 -5.73 -20.35
C PHE A 285 -2.94 -6.34 -20.61
N ARG A 286 -2.76 -7.11 -21.70
CA ARG A 286 -1.49 -7.77 -21.99
C ARG A 286 -0.33 -6.77 -22.07
N GLY A 287 0.72 -7.05 -21.31
CA GLY A 287 1.90 -6.18 -21.18
C GLY A 287 1.74 -5.01 -20.21
N PHE A 288 0.60 -4.85 -19.55
CA PHE A 288 0.40 -3.77 -18.58
C PHE A 288 1.20 -4.01 -17.30
N THR A 289 1.61 -2.91 -16.68
CA THR A 289 2.00 -2.90 -15.26
C THR A 289 0.78 -2.55 -14.41
N ILE A 290 0.34 -3.46 -13.55
CA ILE A 290 -0.91 -3.33 -12.79
C ILE A 290 -0.61 -3.24 -11.30
N GLY A 291 -1.09 -2.17 -10.66
CA GLY A 291 -0.99 -1.99 -9.22
C GLY A 291 -2.05 -2.78 -8.44
N VAL A 292 -1.64 -3.42 -7.35
CA VAL A 292 -2.52 -3.99 -6.32
C VAL A 292 -2.05 -3.55 -4.95
N PRO A 293 -2.91 -3.43 -3.93
CA PRO A 293 -2.48 -2.96 -2.60
C PRO A 293 -1.45 -3.86 -1.92
N PHE A 294 -1.59 -5.18 -2.08
CA PHE A 294 -0.75 -6.18 -1.43
C PHE A 294 -0.87 -7.55 -2.15
N PRO A 295 0.15 -8.43 -2.11
CA PRO A 295 0.05 -9.74 -2.76
C PRO A 295 -1.12 -10.59 -2.23
N TYR A 296 -1.26 -10.72 -0.91
CA TYR A 296 -2.34 -11.47 -0.26
C TYR A 296 -3.58 -10.58 -0.08
N SER A 297 -4.25 -10.29 -1.21
CA SER A 297 -5.41 -9.39 -1.23
C SER A 297 -6.48 -9.85 -2.20
N MET A 298 -7.74 -9.54 -1.89
CA MET A 298 -8.86 -9.78 -2.82
C MET A 298 -8.64 -9.07 -4.15
N HIS A 299 -8.00 -7.91 -4.13
CA HIS A 299 -7.61 -7.15 -5.30
C HIS A 299 -6.73 -7.97 -6.25
N ASN A 300 -5.70 -8.63 -5.73
CA ASN A 300 -4.83 -9.47 -6.55
C ASN A 300 -5.59 -10.73 -7.05
N LEU A 301 -6.34 -11.39 -6.15
CA LEU A 301 -7.06 -12.62 -6.51
C LEU A 301 -8.15 -12.38 -7.57
N LEU A 302 -8.94 -11.31 -7.43
CA LEU A 302 -9.96 -10.91 -8.40
C LEU A 302 -9.36 -10.41 -9.71
N LEU A 303 -8.23 -9.68 -9.66
CA LEU A 303 -7.52 -9.25 -10.86
C LEU A 303 -7.03 -10.47 -11.66
N ARG A 304 -6.41 -11.44 -10.99
CA ARG A 304 -5.93 -12.68 -11.61
C ARG A 304 -7.09 -13.48 -12.24
N TYR A 305 -8.20 -13.62 -11.52
CA TYR A 305 -9.42 -14.23 -12.05
C TYR A 305 -9.90 -13.52 -13.32
N TYR A 306 -10.00 -12.18 -13.28
CA TYR A 306 -10.42 -11.39 -14.43
C TYR A 306 -9.47 -11.55 -15.63
N LEU A 307 -8.15 -11.45 -15.42
CA LEU A 307 -7.15 -11.57 -16.48
C LEU A 307 -7.13 -12.96 -17.11
N ALA A 308 -7.23 -14.02 -16.31
CA ALA A 308 -7.26 -15.40 -16.79
C ALA A 308 -8.39 -15.63 -17.81
N THR A 309 -9.56 -15.01 -17.60
CA THR A 309 -10.71 -15.12 -18.54
C THR A 309 -10.44 -14.47 -19.90
N GLY A 310 -9.42 -13.61 -20.00
CA GLY A 310 -8.92 -13.04 -21.25
C GLY A 310 -7.75 -13.81 -21.87
N GLY A 311 -7.41 -14.98 -21.34
CA GLY A 311 -6.23 -15.76 -21.74
C GLY A 311 -4.91 -15.06 -21.40
N ILE A 312 -4.90 -14.24 -20.36
CA ILE A 312 -3.68 -13.60 -19.83
C ILE A 312 -3.21 -14.41 -18.63
N ASP A 313 -1.97 -14.91 -18.71
CA ASP A 313 -1.25 -15.44 -17.56
C ASP A 313 -0.79 -14.26 -16.69
N PRO A 314 -1.32 -14.09 -15.47
CA PRO A 314 -0.99 -12.95 -14.62
C PRO A 314 0.47 -12.91 -14.14
N ASP A 315 1.21 -14.01 -14.22
CA ASP A 315 2.61 -14.10 -13.80
C ASP A 315 3.61 -13.96 -14.95
N VAL A 316 3.14 -14.07 -16.20
CA VAL A 316 3.99 -14.00 -17.41
C VAL A 316 3.65 -12.79 -18.28
N ASP A 317 2.37 -12.53 -18.48
CA ASP A 317 1.89 -11.64 -19.53
C ASP A 317 1.68 -10.19 -19.07
N VAL A 318 1.70 -9.95 -17.76
CA VAL A 318 1.57 -8.64 -17.12
C VAL A 318 2.56 -8.52 -15.97
N GLN A 319 2.71 -7.31 -15.43
CA GLN A 319 3.49 -7.07 -14.21
C GLN A 319 2.57 -6.61 -13.09
N ILE A 320 2.18 -7.52 -12.20
CA ILE A 320 1.43 -7.18 -11.00
C ILE A 320 2.41 -6.77 -9.90
N ARG A 321 2.22 -5.59 -9.30
CA ARG A 321 3.10 -5.13 -8.21
C ARG A 321 2.36 -4.48 -7.04
N PRO A 322 2.87 -4.62 -5.81
CA PRO A 322 2.32 -3.94 -4.65
C PRO A 322 2.49 -2.42 -4.74
N VAL A 323 1.39 -1.69 -4.58
CA VAL A 323 1.34 -0.22 -4.55
C VAL A 323 0.47 0.21 -3.36
N PRO A 324 1.01 0.95 -2.38
CA PRO A 324 0.20 1.53 -1.32
C PRO A 324 -0.93 2.39 -1.93
N PRO A 325 -2.19 2.26 -1.46
CA PRO A 325 -3.31 2.99 -2.05
C PRO A 325 -3.08 4.51 -2.18
N PRO A 326 -2.49 5.21 -1.18
CA PRO A 326 -2.18 6.64 -1.31
C PRO A 326 -1.25 7.02 -2.47
N ASP A 327 -0.39 6.10 -2.91
CA ASP A 327 0.61 6.34 -3.95
C ASP A 327 0.09 5.98 -5.36
N SER A 328 -1.06 5.28 -5.44
CA SER A 328 -1.60 4.70 -6.68
C SER A 328 -1.82 5.72 -7.79
N ILE A 329 -2.44 6.86 -7.47
CA ILE A 329 -2.75 7.92 -8.45
C ILE A 329 -1.46 8.54 -8.98
N ALA A 330 -0.51 8.84 -8.10
CA ALA A 330 0.77 9.40 -8.50
C ALA A 330 1.54 8.47 -9.45
N GLN A 331 1.54 7.16 -9.16
CA GLN A 331 2.16 6.16 -10.03
C GLN A 331 1.40 5.99 -11.36
N LEU A 332 0.07 6.10 -11.34
CA LEU A 332 -0.76 6.05 -12.55
C LEU A 332 -0.42 7.22 -13.49
N VAL A 333 -0.34 8.44 -12.92
CA VAL A 333 0.01 9.67 -13.64
C VAL A 333 1.45 9.65 -14.15
N ALA A 334 2.40 9.17 -13.34
CA ALA A 334 3.81 9.06 -13.72
C ALA A 334 4.05 8.04 -14.85
N GLY A 335 3.10 7.14 -15.09
CA GLY A 335 3.26 6.03 -16.03
C GLY A 335 4.03 4.86 -15.46
N ASP A 336 4.23 4.82 -14.13
CA ASP A 336 4.88 3.68 -13.49
C ASP A 336 3.92 2.47 -13.41
N ILE A 337 2.61 2.71 -13.39
CA ILE A 337 1.54 1.70 -13.58
C ILE A 337 0.55 2.17 -14.66
N ASP A 338 -0.04 1.21 -15.37
CA ASP A 338 -0.99 1.40 -16.47
C ASP A 338 -2.44 1.28 -16.02
N ALA A 339 -2.66 0.42 -15.02
CA ALA A 339 -3.93 0.22 -14.36
C ALA A 339 -3.68 -0.18 -12.90
N TYR A 340 -4.75 -0.24 -12.12
CA TYR A 340 -4.75 -0.90 -10.83
C TYR A 340 -6.10 -1.51 -10.52
N LEU A 341 -6.10 -2.53 -9.66
CA LEU A 341 -7.29 -2.93 -8.90
C LEU A 341 -7.06 -2.52 -7.44
N MET A 342 -7.80 -1.51 -6.98
CA MET A 342 -7.53 -0.80 -5.72
C MET A 342 -8.83 -0.54 -4.97
N PRO A 343 -8.80 -0.40 -3.63
CA PRO A 343 -9.99 -0.01 -2.89
C PRO A 343 -10.29 1.47 -3.08
N ASP A 344 -11.56 1.82 -2.95
CA ASP A 344 -11.96 3.21 -2.85
C ASP A 344 -11.39 3.91 -1.59
N PRO A 345 -11.20 5.24 -1.60
CA PRO A 345 -11.67 6.19 -2.60
C PRO A 345 -10.72 6.44 -3.76
N PHE A 346 -9.62 5.68 -3.88
CA PHE A 346 -8.57 5.98 -4.86
C PHE A 346 -9.01 5.78 -6.31
N ASN A 347 -9.94 4.86 -6.59
CA ASN A 347 -10.56 4.76 -7.93
C ASN A 347 -11.33 6.02 -8.26
N GLN A 348 -12.24 6.44 -7.37
CA GLN A 348 -13.04 7.64 -7.60
C GLN A 348 -12.18 8.90 -7.65
N ARG A 349 -11.11 8.96 -6.85
CA ARG A 349 -10.18 10.08 -6.84
C ARG A 349 -9.40 10.20 -8.15
N ALA A 350 -9.01 9.08 -8.78
CA ALA A 350 -8.38 9.12 -10.10
C ALA A 350 -9.33 9.67 -11.18
N VAL A 351 -10.63 9.34 -11.12
CA VAL A 351 -11.63 9.95 -12.00
C VAL A 351 -11.78 11.44 -11.71
N TYR A 352 -11.93 11.81 -10.43
CA TYR A 352 -12.07 13.20 -10.00
C TYR A 352 -10.91 14.09 -10.45
N GLU A 353 -9.68 13.56 -10.49
CA GLU A 353 -8.49 14.27 -10.96
C GLU A 353 -8.23 14.16 -12.46
N GLY A 354 -9.05 13.39 -13.20
CA GLY A 354 -8.84 13.11 -14.62
C GLY A 354 -7.57 12.30 -14.90
N ALA A 355 -7.07 11.57 -13.90
CA ALA A 355 -5.88 10.72 -14.01
C ALA A 355 -6.20 9.35 -14.65
N GLY A 356 -7.45 8.90 -14.53
CA GLY A 356 -7.91 7.63 -15.09
C GLY A 356 -9.42 7.50 -15.12
N PHE A 357 -9.88 6.37 -15.65
CA PHE A 357 -11.28 6.00 -15.75
C PHE A 357 -11.51 4.63 -15.10
N ILE A 358 -12.70 4.43 -14.55
CA ILE A 358 -13.14 3.15 -14.01
C ILE A 358 -13.51 2.24 -15.18
N HIS A 359 -12.77 1.15 -15.32
CA HIS A 359 -13.03 0.12 -16.33
C HIS A 359 -14.12 -0.86 -15.87
N MET A 360 -14.06 -1.28 -14.61
CA MET A 360 -15.00 -2.25 -14.04
C MET A 360 -15.03 -2.13 -12.53
N LEU A 361 -16.22 -2.12 -11.92
CA LEU A 361 -16.35 -2.31 -10.48
C LEU A 361 -16.15 -3.80 -10.14
N THR A 362 -15.48 -4.11 -9.04
CA THR A 362 -15.29 -5.52 -8.65
C THR A 362 -16.59 -6.24 -8.28
N LYS A 363 -17.63 -5.50 -7.91
CA LYS A 363 -18.98 -6.07 -7.74
C LYS A 363 -19.53 -6.70 -9.01
N GLU A 364 -19.05 -6.29 -10.18
CA GLU A 364 -19.43 -6.87 -11.46
C GLU A 364 -18.67 -8.17 -11.75
N ILE A 365 -17.58 -8.43 -11.02
CA ILE A 365 -16.79 -9.67 -11.06
C ILE A 365 -17.37 -10.67 -10.08
N TRP A 366 -17.64 -10.25 -8.85
CA TRP A 366 -18.27 -11.06 -7.81
C TRP A 366 -19.16 -10.17 -6.93
N PRO A 367 -20.49 -10.19 -7.15
CA PRO A 367 -21.42 -9.40 -6.34
C PRO A 367 -21.36 -9.81 -4.86
N GLY A 368 -21.05 -8.84 -3.99
CA GLY A 368 -21.00 -9.07 -2.54
C GLY A 368 -19.74 -9.80 -2.06
N HIS A 369 -18.67 -9.77 -2.85
CA HIS A 369 -17.38 -10.34 -2.45
C HIS A 369 -16.80 -9.66 -1.20
N PRO A 370 -16.08 -10.39 -0.34
CA PRO A 370 -15.39 -9.80 0.80
C PRO A 370 -14.25 -8.89 0.31
N CYS A 371 -13.90 -7.87 1.09
CA CYS A 371 -12.76 -6.99 0.79
C CYS A 371 -11.80 -6.92 1.97
N CYS A 372 -12.17 -6.17 3.00
CA CYS A 372 -11.41 -5.99 4.21
C CYS A 372 -12.15 -6.55 5.41
N ALA A 373 -11.43 -6.74 6.50
CA ALA A 373 -11.93 -7.32 7.71
C ALA A 373 -11.26 -6.76 8.95
N PHE A 374 -12.04 -6.71 10.01
CA PHE A 374 -11.58 -6.40 11.35
C PHE A 374 -10.91 -7.64 11.94
N ALA A 375 -9.65 -7.51 12.34
CA ALA A 375 -8.82 -8.62 12.76
C ALA A 375 -8.04 -8.31 14.04
N ALA A 376 -7.74 -9.33 14.82
CA ALA A 376 -6.90 -9.23 16.02
C ALA A 376 -6.04 -10.50 16.16
N SER A 377 -4.89 -10.38 16.83
CA SER A 377 -4.00 -11.53 17.04
C SER A 377 -4.60 -12.51 18.05
N ASP A 378 -4.30 -13.80 17.88
CA ASP A 378 -4.74 -14.85 18.79
C ASP A 378 -4.32 -14.51 20.24
N GLN A 379 -3.07 -14.07 20.41
CA GLN A 379 -2.53 -13.67 21.71
C GLN A 379 -3.32 -12.55 22.39
N TRP A 380 -3.77 -11.55 21.62
CA TRP A 380 -4.49 -10.42 22.18
C TRP A 380 -5.93 -10.80 22.55
N ILE A 381 -6.57 -11.61 21.71
CA ILE A 381 -7.92 -12.15 21.96
C ILE A 381 -7.92 -12.99 23.24
N ASP A 382 -6.94 -13.89 23.39
CA ASP A 382 -6.81 -14.75 24.56
C ASP A 382 -6.60 -13.94 25.86
N ALA A 383 -5.87 -12.83 25.77
CA ALA A 383 -5.60 -11.97 26.91
C ALA A 383 -6.76 -11.02 27.27
N ASN A 384 -7.61 -10.67 26.30
CA ASN A 384 -8.66 -9.66 26.47
C ASN A 384 -10.01 -10.13 25.87
N PRO A 385 -10.55 -11.30 26.27
CA PRO A 385 -11.70 -11.90 25.61
C PRO A 385 -12.98 -11.06 25.73
N ASN A 386 -13.27 -10.44 26.88
CA ASN A 386 -14.47 -9.61 27.02
C ASN A 386 -14.34 -8.30 26.23
N THR A 387 -13.16 -7.70 26.28
CA THR A 387 -12.79 -6.51 25.51
C THR A 387 -12.94 -6.75 24.01
N PHE A 388 -12.39 -7.85 23.50
CA PHE A 388 -12.48 -8.20 22.08
C PHE A 388 -13.94 -8.38 21.65
N ARG A 389 -14.75 -9.10 22.43
CA ARG A 389 -16.17 -9.29 22.11
C ARG A 389 -16.94 -7.98 22.07
N ALA A 390 -16.74 -7.11 23.06
CA ALA A 390 -17.39 -5.79 23.09
C ALA A 390 -16.90 -4.87 21.95
N LEU A 391 -15.60 -4.92 21.62
CA LEU A 391 -15.05 -4.19 20.48
C LEU A 391 -15.62 -4.70 19.16
N ASN A 392 -15.73 -6.01 18.97
CA ASN A 392 -16.30 -6.60 17.77
C ASN A 392 -17.80 -6.24 17.63
N LYS A 393 -18.56 -6.17 18.72
CA LYS A 393 -19.93 -5.63 18.70
C LYS A 393 -19.99 -4.19 18.22
N SER A 394 -19.09 -3.34 18.70
CA SER A 394 -18.98 -1.94 18.22
C SER A 394 -18.79 -1.89 16.71
N ILE A 395 -17.95 -2.76 16.15
CA ILE A 395 -17.70 -2.82 14.71
C ILE A 395 -18.92 -3.36 13.94
N ILE A 396 -19.55 -4.43 14.42
CA ILE A 396 -20.78 -5.00 13.80
C ILE A 396 -21.91 -3.96 13.80
N GLU A 397 -22.08 -3.22 14.90
CA GLU A 397 -23.08 -2.15 14.98
C GLU A 397 -22.75 -0.99 14.04
N ALA A 398 -21.49 -0.57 13.98
CA ALA A 398 -21.02 0.47 13.06
C ALA A 398 -21.22 0.05 11.58
N ALA A 399 -20.94 -1.20 11.23
CA ALA A 399 -21.20 -1.73 9.90
C ALA A 399 -22.69 -1.67 9.54
N ALA A 400 -23.57 -2.07 10.47
CA ALA A 400 -25.02 -1.98 10.28
C ALA A 400 -25.49 -0.53 10.10
N TYR A 401 -24.92 0.43 10.84
CA TYR A 401 -25.21 1.85 10.64
C TYR A 401 -24.76 2.36 9.26
N ALA A 402 -23.58 1.92 8.78
CA ALA A 402 -23.06 2.28 7.45
C ALA A 402 -23.81 1.61 6.29
N GLN A 403 -24.44 0.47 6.54
CA GLN A 403 -25.26 -0.24 5.57
C GLN A 403 -26.52 0.56 5.18
N VAL A 404 -27.06 1.37 6.08
CA VAL A 404 -28.24 2.22 5.87
C VAL A 404 -27.88 3.40 4.93
N PRO A 405 -28.45 3.47 3.71
CA PRO A 405 -28.08 4.48 2.72
C PRO A 405 -28.23 5.93 3.20
N GLU A 406 -29.23 6.20 4.04
CA GLU A 406 -29.54 7.53 4.58
C GLU A 406 -28.42 8.08 5.49
N ASN A 407 -27.64 7.20 6.12
CA ASN A 407 -26.55 7.57 7.03
C ASN A 407 -25.25 7.88 6.26
N ARG A 408 -25.11 7.41 5.02
CA ARG A 408 -23.85 7.45 4.26
C ARG A 408 -23.31 8.86 4.00
N PRO A 409 -24.12 9.90 3.75
CA PRO A 409 -23.61 11.27 3.61
C PRO A 409 -22.97 11.81 4.91
N GLU A 410 -23.57 11.55 6.06
CA GLU A 410 -23.00 11.95 7.36
C GLU A 410 -21.68 11.21 7.62
N ILE A 411 -21.66 9.91 7.36
CA ILE A 411 -20.45 9.08 7.47
C ILE A 411 -19.35 9.62 6.57
N ALA A 412 -19.66 9.95 5.31
CA ALA A 412 -18.70 10.52 4.37
C ALA A 412 -18.07 11.81 4.93
N ALA A 413 -18.88 12.71 5.49
CA ALA A 413 -18.37 13.93 6.12
C ALA A 413 -17.45 13.63 7.31
N ALA A 414 -17.85 12.73 8.20
CA ALA A 414 -17.10 12.37 9.41
C ALA A 414 -15.72 11.77 9.09
N ILE A 415 -15.63 10.90 8.09
CA ILE A 415 -14.40 10.15 7.79
C ILE A 415 -13.48 10.83 6.77
N SER A 416 -13.92 11.92 6.13
CA SER A 416 -13.13 12.64 5.11
C SER A 416 -11.99 13.47 5.69
N GLU A 417 -12.06 13.80 6.98
CA GLU A 417 -11.12 14.71 7.63
C GLU A 417 -9.66 14.22 7.62
N ARG A 418 -8.73 15.16 7.89
CA ARG A 418 -7.30 14.88 7.96
C ARG A 418 -6.95 13.81 8.99
N ALA A 419 -7.73 13.65 10.06
CA ALA A 419 -7.50 12.60 11.05
C ALA A 419 -7.75 11.18 10.49
N PHE A 420 -8.53 11.06 9.42
CA PHE A 420 -9.00 9.78 8.87
C PHE A 420 -8.53 9.61 7.41
N LEU A 421 -9.42 9.75 6.42
CA LEU A 421 -9.07 9.51 5.02
C LEU A 421 -8.24 10.63 4.39
N ASN A 422 -8.44 11.89 4.84
CA ASN A 422 -7.85 13.08 4.21
C ASN A 422 -8.18 13.17 2.70
N GLN A 423 -9.47 13.04 2.38
CA GLN A 423 -9.99 13.03 1.01
C GLN A 423 -11.13 14.06 0.87
N PRO A 424 -11.40 14.59 -0.34
CA PRO A 424 -12.55 15.44 -0.58
C PRO A 424 -13.84 14.70 -0.21
N VAL A 425 -14.73 15.39 0.51
CA VAL A 425 -16.03 14.82 0.95
C VAL A 425 -16.83 14.31 -0.26
N GLU A 426 -16.84 15.07 -1.35
CA GLU A 426 -17.54 14.72 -2.60
C GLU A 426 -17.07 13.37 -3.17
N VAL A 427 -15.78 13.05 -3.07
CA VAL A 427 -15.20 11.78 -3.55
C VAL A 427 -15.63 10.63 -2.64
N VAL A 428 -15.58 10.84 -1.31
CA VAL A 428 -15.98 9.82 -0.33
C VAL A 428 -17.48 9.57 -0.38
N GLU A 429 -18.29 10.62 -0.49
CA GLU A 429 -19.74 10.55 -0.62
C GLU A 429 -20.14 9.84 -1.91
N ALA A 430 -19.47 10.12 -3.04
CA ALA A 430 -19.73 9.44 -4.31
C ALA A 430 -19.51 7.90 -4.21
N VAL A 431 -18.46 7.50 -3.47
CA VAL A 431 -18.19 6.08 -3.21
C VAL A 431 -19.27 5.48 -2.31
N LEU A 432 -19.54 6.10 -1.16
CA LEU A 432 -20.45 5.54 -0.17
C LEU A 432 -21.89 5.52 -0.68
N THR A 433 -22.35 6.56 -1.37
CA THR A 433 -23.72 6.64 -1.89
C THR A 433 -23.90 5.89 -3.21
N GLY A 434 -22.80 5.58 -3.91
CA GLY A 434 -22.85 4.93 -5.21
C GLY A 434 -23.21 5.85 -6.37
N LYS A 435 -23.19 7.18 -6.16
CA LYS A 435 -23.45 8.19 -7.18
C LYS A 435 -22.15 8.82 -7.64
N PHE A 436 -21.68 8.46 -8.83
CA PHE A 436 -20.33 8.79 -9.25
C PHE A 436 -20.18 8.87 -10.76
N ASP A 437 -19.13 9.55 -11.21
CA ASP A 437 -18.71 9.51 -12.61
C ASP A 437 -17.68 8.38 -12.81
N ASP A 438 -17.75 7.70 -13.94
CA ASP A 438 -16.84 6.60 -14.30
C ASP A 438 -15.57 7.08 -15.03
N GLY A 439 -15.49 8.36 -15.37
CA GLY A 439 -14.39 8.93 -16.15
C GLY A 439 -14.50 8.71 -17.66
N ASN A 440 -15.49 7.96 -18.14
CA ASN A 440 -15.82 7.77 -19.56
C ASN A 440 -16.94 8.71 -20.05
N GLY A 441 -17.36 9.65 -19.20
CA GLY A 441 -18.43 10.60 -19.48
C GLY A 441 -19.81 10.09 -19.06
N ASN A 442 -19.88 8.99 -18.32
CA ASN A 442 -21.13 8.50 -17.72
C ASN A 442 -21.17 8.87 -16.24
N SER A 443 -22.36 9.27 -15.79
CA SER A 443 -22.70 9.33 -14.37
C SER A 443 -23.55 8.12 -14.02
N LEU A 444 -23.16 7.40 -12.98
CA LEU A 444 -23.75 6.14 -12.54
C LEU A 444 -24.41 6.31 -11.17
N ASP A 445 -25.49 5.56 -10.94
CA ASP A 445 -26.17 5.43 -9.64
C ASP A 445 -26.25 3.94 -9.30
N ILE A 446 -25.30 3.49 -8.48
CA ILE A 446 -25.11 2.09 -8.05
C ILE A 446 -25.05 2.07 -6.52
N PRO A 447 -26.20 2.11 -5.82
CA PRO A 447 -26.26 2.28 -4.36
C PRO A 447 -25.49 1.21 -3.56
N ASP A 448 -25.30 0.04 -4.14
CA ASP A 448 -24.55 -1.10 -3.60
C ASP A 448 -23.13 -1.22 -4.19
N ARG A 449 -22.55 -0.11 -4.70
CA ARG A 449 -21.13 -0.01 -5.09
C ARG A 449 -20.21 -0.50 -3.98
N ILE A 450 -20.52 -0.14 -2.74
CA ILE A 450 -19.93 -0.64 -1.51
C ILE A 450 -21.06 -1.02 -0.54
N GLY A 451 -20.86 -2.11 0.19
CA GLY A 451 -21.75 -2.56 1.26
C GLY A 451 -20.97 -2.85 2.55
N PHE A 452 -21.68 -2.89 3.66
CA PHE A 452 -21.15 -3.09 5.01
C PHE A 452 -21.90 -4.26 5.66
N ASP A 453 -21.61 -5.48 5.19
CA ASP A 453 -22.12 -6.72 5.76
C ASP A 453 -21.01 -7.38 6.60
N PRO A 454 -21.13 -7.41 7.93
CA PRO A 454 -20.06 -7.87 8.80
C PRO A 454 -19.90 -9.39 8.87
N TYR A 455 -20.82 -10.16 8.29
CA TYR A 455 -20.82 -11.61 8.43
C TYR A 455 -19.66 -12.28 7.67
N PRO A 456 -18.71 -12.95 8.36
CA PRO A 456 -17.57 -13.56 7.71
C PRO A 456 -17.92 -14.98 7.26
N TRP A 457 -18.55 -15.09 6.09
CA TRP A 457 -18.91 -16.37 5.48
C TRP A 457 -17.71 -17.30 5.33
N GLN A 458 -17.88 -18.59 5.65
CA GLN A 458 -16.85 -19.61 5.44
C GLN A 458 -16.63 -19.91 3.95
N SER A 459 -17.65 -19.71 3.10
CA SER A 459 -17.50 -19.77 1.63
C SER A 459 -16.44 -18.78 1.12
N PHE A 460 -16.32 -17.61 1.75
CA PHE A 460 -15.26 -16.64 1.43
C PHE A 460 -13.87 -17.21 1.72
N ALA A 461 -13.70 -17.83 2.89
CA ALA A 461 -12.42 -18.44 3.26
C ALA A 461 -12.05 -19.59 2.31
N ASN A 462 -13.03 -20.40 1.90
CA ASN A 462 -12.82 -21.50 0.95
C ASN A 462 -12.41 -20.98 -0.44
N TRP A 463 -13.08 -19.94 -0.96
CA TRP A 463 -12.70 -19.34 -2.24
C TRP A 463 -11.32 -18.70 -2.18
N ILE A 464 -11.02 -17.93 -1.13
CA ILE A 464 -9.71 -17.30 -0.96
C ILE A 464 -8.62 -18.37 -0.92
N SER A 465 -8.83 -19.43 -0.13
CA SER A 465 -7.87 -20.51 0.02
C SER A 465 -7.66 -21.27 -1.28
N SER A 466 -8.70 -21.49 -2.09
CA SER A 466 -8.58 -22.13 -3.40
C SER A 466 -7.75 -21.29 -4.37
N GLN A 467 -7.94 -19.97 -4.37
CA GLN A 467 -7.14 -19.08 -5.22
C GLN A 467 -5.69 -18.92 -4.72
N LEU A 468 -5.44 -19.03 -3.41
CA LEU A 468 -4.06 -19.08 -2.88
C LEU A 468 -3.35 -20.37 -3.29
N VAL A 469 -4.06 -21.50 -3.35
CA VAL A 469 -3.55 -22.76 -3.91
C VAL A 469 -3.27 -22.62 -5.41
N ARG A 470 -4.23 -22.11 -6.18
CA ARG A 470 -4.10 -21.95 -7.64
C ARG A 470 -2.87 -21.15 -8.02
N TRP A 471 -2.69 -19.99 -7.40
CA TRP A 471 -1.70 -19.01 -7.85
C TRP A 471 -0.36 -19.09 -7.14
N ASP A 472 -0.25 -19.87 -6.06
CA ASP A 472 0.95 -20.03 -5.24
C ASP A 472 1.83 -18.78 -5.21
N LEU A 473 1.33 -17.68 -4.62
CA LEU A 473 1.83 -16.32 -4.86
C LEU A 473 3.32 -16.08 -4.53
N GLN A 474 4.02 -17.03 -3.92
CA GLN A 474 5.48 -17.00 -3.70
C GLN A 474 6.27 -17.92 -4.63
N GLY A 475 5.60 -18.86 -5.31
CA GLY A 475 6.23 -19.90 -6.13
C GLY A 475 7.04 -20.91 -5.32
N ASP A 476 6.79 -21.02 -4.00
CA ASP A 476 7.51 -21.91 -3.10
C ASP A 476 6.79 -23.25 -2.88
N GLY A 477 5.61 -23.44 -3.46
CA GLY A 477 4.79 -24.64 -3.36
C GLY A 477 4.12 -24.81 -2.00
N LEU A 478 4.23 -23.82 -1.09
CA LEU A 478 3.75 -23.97 0.28
C LEU A 478 2.23 -23.99 0.34
N ALA A 479 1.55 -23.03 -0.32
CA ALA A 479 0.08 -22.96 -0.30
C ALA A 479 -0.59 -24.21 -0.93
N PRO A 480 -0.17 -24.68 -2.12
CA PRO A 480 -0.67 -25.94 -2.70
C PRO A 480 -0.44 -27.18 -1.84
N GLN A 481 0.51 -27.16 -0.91
CA GLN A 481 0.77 -28.27 -0.01
C GLN A 481 -0.10 -28.16 1.27
N ILE A 482 0.03 -27.06 2.01
CA ILE A 482 -0.49 -26.98 3.37
C ILE A 482 -2.01 -26.81 3.43
N ILE A 483 -2.61 -26.12 2.46
CA ILE A 483 -4.05 -25.86 2.47
C ILE A 483 -4.82 -27.17 2.22
N PRO A 484 -4.50 -27.98 1.18
CA PRO A 484 -5.15 -29.28 1.00
C PRO A 484 -4.85 -30.26 2.13
N GLU A 485 -3.63 -30.27 2.69
CA GLU A 485 -3.26 -31.15 3.82
C GLU A 485 -4.08 -30.81 5.07
N LYS A 486 -4.29 -29.53 5.36
CA LYS A 486 -5.07 -29.06 6.51
C LYS A 486 -6.59 -29.15 6.27
N GLY A 487 -7.02 -29.02 5.02
CA GLY A 487 -8.41 -28.93 4.59
C GLY A 487 -8.93 -27.50 4.54
N TYR A 488 -9.65 -27.15 3.47
CA TYR A 488 -10.18 -25.80 3.22
C TYR A 488 -11.08 -25.30 4.36
N ASP A 489 -12.02 -26.12 4.82
CA ASP A 489 -12.92 -25.79 5.93
C ASP A 489 -12.17 -25.54 7.25
N THR A 490 -11.11 -26.31 7.51
CA THR A 490 -10.27 -26.12 8.71
C THR A 490 -9.52 -24.79 8.64
N VAL A 491 -8.99 -24.43 7.46
CA VAL A 491 -8.34 -23.13 7.25
C VAL A 491 -9.33 -21.99 7.51
N GLY A 492 -10.55 -22.11 7.00
CA GLY A 492 -11.60 -21.12 7.24
C GLY A 492 -11.99 -21.01 8.72
N THR A 493 -12.33 -22.12 9.37
CA THR A 493 -12.79 -22.14 10.77
C THR A 493 -11.71 -21.73 11.77
N ASP A 494 -10.43 -21.98 11.48
CA ASP A 494 -9.32 -21.52 12.31
C ASP A 494 -9.12 -19.99 12.28
N VAL A 495 -9.57 -19.32 11.22
CA VAL A 495 -9.27 -17.90 10.97
C VAL A 495 -10.53 -17.02 11.05
N PHE A 496 -11.62 -17.43 10.42
CA PHE A 496 -12.88 -16.68 10.32
C PHE A 496 -13.78 -17.00 11.51
N LEU A 497 -14.04 -16.02 12.37
CA LEU A 497 -14.86 -16.17 13.57
C LEU A 497 -16.36 -16.06 13.28
N THR A 498 -16.86 -16.86 12.32
CA THR A 498 -18.26 -16.81 11.85
C THR A 498 -19.27 -17.04 12.96
N ASP A 499 -19.06 -18.06 13.79
CA ASP A 499 -19.97 -18.36 14.89
C ASP A 499 -20.03 -17.23 15.91
N LEU A 500 -18.88 -16.63 16.23
CA LEU A 500 -18.79 -15.49 17.13
C LEU A 500 -19.48 -14.27 16.53
N ALA A 501 -19.24 -13.94 15.26
CA ALA A 501 -19.87 -12.81 14.59
C ALA A 501 -21.40 -12.97 14.60
N ARG A 502 -21.91 -14.17 14.31
CA ARG A 502 -23.33 -14.51 14.39
C ARG A 502 -23.89 -14.31 15.80
N GLU A 503 -23.20 -14.83 16.80
CA GLU A 503 -23.57 -14.71 18.21
C GLU A 503 -23.69 -13.23 18.62
N LEU A 504 -22.66 -12.44 18.35
CA LEU A 504 -22.60 -11.02 18.72
C LEU A 504 -23.65 -10.20 17.98
N ALA A 505 -23.86 -10.44 16.68
CA ALA A 505 -24.90 -9.77 15.91
C ALA A 505 -26.32 -10.13 16.40
N THR A 506 -26.55 -11.38 16.80
CA THR A 506 -27.81 -11.80 17.43
C THR A 506 -28.04 -11.08 18.76
N GLU A 507 -27.00 -10.91 19.58
CA GLU A 507 -27.06 -10.14 20.82
C GLU A 507 -27.37 -8.65 20.58
N LEU A 508 -27.03 -8.11 19.40
CA LEU A 508 -27.37 -6.76 18.96
C LEU A 508 -28.77 -6.67 18.33
N GLY A 509 -29.51 -7.77 18.26
CA GLY A 509 -30.84 -7.82 17.67
C GLY A 509 -30.86 -7.74 16.14
N GLN A 510 -29.73 -8.03 15.49
CA GLN A 510 -29.64 -8.06 14.03
C GLN A 510 -30.12 -9.40 13.46
N GLU A 511 -30.72 -9.37 12.27
CA GLU A 511 -31.03 -10.58 11.52
C GLU A 511 -29.74 -11.11 10.88
N VAL A 512 -29.36 -12.33 11.26
CA VAL A 512 -28.14 -12.97 10.75
C VAL A 512 -28.44 -14.34 10.13
N PRO A 513 -27.67 -14.74 9.09
CA PRO A 513 -27.81 -16.05 8.48
C PRO A 513 -27.60 -17.20 9.48
N THR A 514 -28.35 -18.29 9.31
CA THR A 514 -28.07 -19.56 9.99
C THR A 514 -26.94 -20.33 9.31
N GLU A 515 -26.87 -20.23 7.98
CA GLU A 515 -25.85 -20.87 7.16
C GLU A 515 -24.50 -20.16 7.31
N ILE A 516 -23.42 -20.94 7.25
CA ILE A 516 -22.05 -20.42 7.26
C ILE A 516 -21.40 -20.51 5.87
N TYR A 517 -22.00 -21.30 4.96
CA TYR A 517 -21.61 -21.44 3.57
C TYR A 517 -22.74 -20.98 2.66
N ARG A 518 -22.37 -20.51 1.47
CA ARG A 518 -23.28 -20.29 0.35
C ARG A 518 -22.51 -20.49 -0.95
N GLU A 519 -23.20 -20.87 -2.01
CA GLU A 519 -22.62 -20.83 -3.35
C GLU A 519 -22.33 -19.37 -3.71
N GLU A 520 -21.13 -19.12 -4.22
CA GLU A 520 -20.72 -17.77 -4.63
C GLU A 520 -20.82 -17.68 -6.15
N THR A 521 -21.72 -16.84 -6.65
CA THR A 521 -21.85 -16.58 -8.09
C THR A 521 -20.89 -15.49 -8.51
N LEU A 522 -19.90 -15.85 -9.34
CA LEU A 522 -18.99 -14.91 -9.97
C LEU A 522 -19.47 -14.62 -11.40
N LYS A 523 -18.79 -13.71 -12.08
CA LYS A 523 -19.18 -13.23 -13.41
C LYS A 523 -19.13 -14.32 -14.48
N PHE A 524 -18.15 -15.22 -14.39
CA PHE A 524 -17.87 -16.21 -15.44
C PHE A 524 -18.15 -17.65 -15.00
N ASP A 525 -18.23 -17.90 -13.69
CA ASP A 525 -18.45 -19.22 -13.11
C ASP A 525 -19.18 -19.12 -11.76
N THR A 526 -19.44 -20.27 -11.14
CA THR A 526 -20.01 -20.36 -9.80
C THR A 526 -19.10 -21.22 -8.95
N PHE A 527 -18.81 -20.75 -7.74
CA PHE A 527 -17.99 -21.44 -6.78
C PHE A 527 -18.88 -22.18 -5.77
N ASP A 528 -18.77 -23.51 -5.78
CA ASP A 528 -19.29 -24.36 -4.72
C ASP A 528 -18.23 -24.51 -3.61
N PRO A 529 -18.49 -23.98 -2.40
CA PRO A 529 -17.53 -24.08 -1.29
C PRO A 529 -17.29 -25.53 -0.81
N ALA A 530 -18.11 -26.50 -1.22
CA ALA A 530 -17.96 -27.91 -0.83
C ALA A 530 -16.81 -28.63 -1.56
N ASP A 531 -16.40 -28.15 -2.75
CA ASP A 531 -15.26 -28.72 -3.48
C ASP A 531 -14.34 -27.64 -4.08
N PRO A 532 -13.55 -26.94 -3.24
CA PRO A 532 -12.69 -25.87 -3.72
C PRO A 532 -11.57 -26.34 -4.65
N ALA A 533 -11.17 -27.61 -4.55
CA ALA A 533 -10.12 -28.19 -5.40
C ALA A 533 -10.62 -28.42 -6.82
N ALA A 534 -11.81 -29.02 -6.98
CA ALA A 534 -12.42 -29.21 -8.30
C ALA A 534 -12.65 -27.88 -9.02
N TYR A 535 -13.03 -26.83 -8.30
CA TYR A 535 -13.16 -25.49 -8.86
C TYR A 535 -11.84 -24.97 -9.46
N VAL A 536 -10.71 -25.15 -8.76
CA VAL A 536 -9.40 -24.74 -9.28
C VAL A 536 -9.00 -25.56 -10.51
N GLU A 537 -9.22 -26.88 -10.49
CA GLU A 537 -8.94 -27.75 -11.63
C GLU A 537 -9.74 -27.32 -12.87
N GLN A 538 -11.04 -27.05 -12.69
CA GLN A 538 -11.90 -26.56 -13.77
C GLN A 538 -11.40 -25.24 -14.34
N GLN A 539 -11.00 -24.29 -13.50
CA GLN A 539 -10.49 -22.99 -13.96
C GLN A 539 -9.18 -23.13 -14.74
N ILE A 540 -8.27 -24.01 -14.32
CA ILE A 540 -7.02 -24.28 -15.04
C ILE A 540 -7.32 -24.94 -16.39
N GLU A 541 -8.26 -25.89 -16.44
CA GLU A 541 -8.67 -26.52 -17.70
C GLU A 541 -9.30 -25.52 -18.67
N GLU A 542 -10.17 -24.63 -18.17
CA GLU A 542 -10.91 -23.66 -18.98
C GLU A 542 -10.03 -22.51 -19.49
N TYR A 543 -9.20 -21.92 -18.62
CA TYR A 543 -8.43 -20.72 -18.93
C TYR A 543 -6.96 -21.00 -19.30
N GLY A 544 -6.48 -22.21 -19.03
CA GLY A 544 -5.11 -22.64 -19.35
C GLY A 544 -4.02 -22.08 -18.45
N VAL A 545 -4.40 -21.41 -17.35
CA VAL A 545 -3.51 -20.76 -16.36
C VAL A 545 -4.03 -20.91 -14.94
#